data_AF-A0A7W1NKL3-F1
#
_entry.id   AF-A0A7W1NKL3-F1
#
_cell.length_a   1.000
_cell.length_b   1.000
_cell.length_c   1.000
_cell.angle_alpha   90.00
_cell.angle_beta   90.00
_cell.angle_gamma   90.00
#
_symmetry.space_group_name_H-M   'P 1'
#
loop_
_entity.id
_entity.type
_entity.pdbx_description
1 polymer ?
#
loop_
_entity_poly.entity_id
_entity_poly.type
_entity_poly.pdbx_seq_one_letter_code
_entity_poly.pdbx_strand_id
1 'polypeptide(L)'
;MANSNTQIASVDCGNGNTSAMIATPKKSISFPSIRARITSQTLGLGQGHELDFTSAVWHDNTYAVGDDALLVNRQGIDRHMGVNRYGGEHHQFLTAYALARLGVKSGSVDLTLLCPPAMYNDLRKPMIDAYTKQGVEISLKGDKKLREWLYNNVSVLPEGYAAVGCFILDANGSKSALAAKMAGDVVL
;
A
#
# COMPACT_ATOMS: atom_id res chain seq x y z
N MET A 1 -28.68 -3.13 -10.68
CA MET A 1 -28.45 -2.93 -9.23
C MET A 1 -26.95 -2.89 -9.01
N ALA A 2 -26.34 -1.70 -8.95
CA ALA A 2 -24.90 -1.53 -8.79
C ALA A 2 -24.66 -0.55 -7.64
N ASN A 3 -24.34 -1.09 -6.47
CA ASN A 3 -23.81 -0.35 -5.33
C ASN A 3 -22.95 -1.32 -4.52
N SER A 4 -21.94 -1.92 -5.15
CA SER A 4 -20.85 -2.53 -4.40
C SER A 4 -19.90 -1.39 -4.03
N ASN A 5 -19.56 -1.26 -2.74
CA ASN A 5 -18.51 -0.37 -2.23
C ASN A 5 -17.13 -0.82 -2.75
N THR A 6 -16.94 -0.84 -4.07
CA THR A 6 -15.68 -1.20 -4.69
C THR A 6 -14.80 0.04 -4.71
N GLN A 7 -13.68 -0.04 -4.00
CA GLN A 7 -12.68 1.01 -3.97
C GLN A 7 -11.66 0.76 -5.07
N ILE A 8 -11.31 1.78 -5.83
CA ILE A 8 -10.22 1.70 -6.80
C ILE A 8 -8.97 2.26 -6.13
N ALA A 9 -7.91 1.46 -6.06
CA ALA A 9 -6.68 1.81 -5.39
C ALA A 9 -5.44 1.46 -6.22
N SER A 10 -4.38 2.24 -6.02
CA SER A 10 -3.04 1.95 -6.55
C SER A 10 -2.04 2.03 -5.42
N VAL A 11 -1.14 1.05 -5.34
CA VAL A 11 -0.11 0.95 -4.31
C VAL A 11 1.24 0.62 -4.93
N ASP A 12 2.23 1.41 -4.55
CA ASP A 12 3.65 1.22 -4.86
C ASP A 12 4.42 0.96 -3.56
N CYS A 13 4.82 -0.29 -3.34
CA CYS A 13 5.65 -0.68 -2.20
C CYS A 13 7.13 -0.68 -2.60
N GLY A 14 7.71 0.51 -2.71
CA GLY A 14 9.14 0.72 -2.92
C GLY A 14 10.00 0.18 -1.77
N ASN A 15 11.31 0.05 -2.00
CA ASN A 15 12.26 -0.39 -0.96
C ASN A 15 12.34 0.62 0.19
N GLY A 16 12.29 1.91 -0.13
CA GLY A 16 12.35 3.00 0.84
C GLY A 16 10.98 3.34 1.42
N ASN A 17 10.00 3.63 0.54
CA ASN A 17 8.68 4.10 0.93
C ASN A 17 7.58 3.28 0.25
N THR A 18 6.45 3.16 0.94
CA THR A 18 5.19 2.67 0.40
C THR A 18 4.30 3.86 0.15
N SER A 19 3.83 4.00 -1.08
CA SER A 19 2.90 5.06 -1.50
C SER A 19 1.61 4.45 -2.00
N ALA A 20 0.48 5.02 -1.60
CA ALA A 20 -0.83 4.52 -2.00
C ALA A 20 -1.79 5.66 -2.32
N MET A 21 -2.74 5.39 -3.21
CA MET A 21 -3.84 6.29 -3.54
C MET A 21 -5.15 5.52 -3.68
N ILE A 22 -6.25 6.11 -3.22
CA ILE A 22 -7.62 5.67 -3.53
C ILE A 22 -8.31 6.73 -4.40
N ALA A 23 -9.17 6.30 -5.32
CA ALA A 23 -9.83 7.20 -6.26
C ALA A 23 -11.03 7.93 -5.64
N THR A 24 -11.78 7.31 -4.72
CA THR A 24 -13.05 7.85 -4.22
C THR A 24 -13.30 7.55 -2.74
N PRO A 25 -13.15 8.52 -1.82
CA PRO A 25 -12.66 9.89 -2.06
C PRO A 25 -11.18 9.89 -2.44
N LYS A 26 -10.76 10.84 -3.28
CA LYS A 26 -9.36 10.97 -3.70
C LYS A 26 -8.47 11.28 -2.48
N LYS A 27 -7.65 10.31 -2.07
CA LYS A 27 -6.70 10.44 -0.96
C LYS A 27 -5.42 9.68 -1.29
N SER A 28 -4.30 10.17 -0.78
CA SER A 28 -3.00 9.50 -0.89
C SER A 28 -2.26 9.49 0.44
N ILE A 29 -1.33 8.55 0.56
CA ILE A 29 -0.44 8.40 1.71
C ILE A 29 0.93 7.92 1.22
N SER A 30 1.98 8.31 1.93
CA SER A 30 3.32 7.77 1.77
C SER A 30 3.96 7.60 3.15
N PHE A 31 4.65 6.49 3.38
CA PHE A 31 5.34 6.22 4.64
C PHE A 31 6.52 5.26 4.39
N PRO A 32 7.52 5.22 5.28
CA PRO A 32 8.66 4.30 5.14
C PRO A 32 8.23 2.82 5.12
N SER A 33 8.78 2.03 4.19
CA SER A 33 8.46 0.59 3.99
C SER A 33 9.12 -0.31 5.04
N ILE A 34 8.87 -0.01 6.31
CA ILE A 34 9.43 -0.72 7.45
C ILE A 34 8.35 -1.00 8.50
N ARG A 35 8.54 -2.09 9.24
CA ARG A 35 7.74 -2.42 10.41
C ARG A 35 8.61 -3.03 11.51
N ALA A 36 8.14 -2.94 12.74
CA ALA A 36 8.74 -3.61 13.88
C ALA A 36 7.65 -4.29 14.69
N ARG A 37 7.85 -5.58 15.02
CA ARG A 37 6.92 -6.31 15.89
C ARG A 37 7.02 -5.74 17.31
N ILE A 38 5.87 -5.53 17.92
CA ILE A 38 5.76 -4.99 19.28
C ILE A 38 4.81 -5.85 20.10
N THR A 39 4.96 -5.81 21.42
CA THR A 39 3.96 -6.32 22.35
C THR A 39 2.93 -5.22 22.59
N SER A 40 1.63 -5.53 22.47
CA SER A 40 0.54 -4.56 22.71
C SER A 40 0.36 -4.16 24.17
N GLN A 41 1.38 -4.36 25.01
CA GLN A 41 1.32 -4.07 26.45
C GLN A 41 1.70 -2.60 26.66
N THR A 42 0.83 -1.86 27.35
CA THR A 42 1.15 -0.53 27.82
C THR A 42 1.84 -0.63 29.18
N LEU A 43 2.64 0.39 29.52
CA LEU A 43 3.29 0.47 30.84
C LEU A 43 2.32 0.97 31.93
N GLY A 44 1.12 1.42 31.56
CA GLY A 44 0.09 1.90 32.48
C GLY A 44 0.45 3.24 33.13
N LEU A 45 1.32 4.04 32.49
CA LEU A 45 1.87 5.28 33.06
C LEU A 45 0.88 6.45 33.00
N GLY A 46 -0.27 6.27 32.33
CA GLY A 46 -1.30 7.28 32.17
C GLY A 46 -1.14 8.13 30.90
N GLN A 47 -2.18 8.91 30.59
CA GLN A 47 -2.20 9.79 29.42
C GLN A 47 -1.05 10.82 29.49
N GLY A 48 -0.26 10.92 28.41
CA GLY A 48 0.86 11.85 28.30
C GLY A 48 2.22 11.29 28.77
N HIS A 49 2.24 10.11 29.39
CA HIS A 49 3.47 9.43 29.82
C HIS A 49 3.74 8.13 29.06
N GLU A 50 2.83 7.73 28.18
CA GLU A 50 3.00 6.60 27.28
C GLU A 50 3.43 7.08 25.88
N LEU A 51 4.31 6.29 25.25
CA LEU A 51 4.70 6.50 23.86
C LEU A 51 3.48 6.27 22.96
N ASP A 52 3.04 7.33 22.29
CA ASP A 52 2.04 7.23 21.23
C ASP A 52 2.73 7.00 19.89
N PHE A 53 2.39 5.89 19.26
CA PHE A 53 2.88 5.51 17.95
C PHE A 53 1.79 4.77 17.17
N THR A 54 1.89 4.79 15.86
CA THR A 54 0.98 4.10 14.95
C THR A 54 1.29 2.61 14.89
N SER A 55 0.24 1.80 14.99
CA SER A 55 0.36 0.35 14.93
C SER A 55 -0.79 -0.30 14.19
N ALA A 56 -0.55 -1.53 13.73
CA ALA A 56 -1.55 -2.38 13.12
C ALA A 56 -1.38 -3.83 13.58
N VAL A 57 -2.51 -4.53 13.72
CA VAL A 57 -2.57 -5.98 13.94
C VAL A 57 -2.75 -6.68 12.61
N TRP A 58 -1.89 -7.65 12.33
CA TRP A 58 -1.84 -8.43 11.10
C TRP A 58 -1.39 -9.86 11.39
N HIS A 59 -2.18 -10.87 10.99
CA HIS A 59 -1.94 -12.29 11.28
C HIS A 59 -1.52 -12.55 12.74
N ASP A 60 -2.35 -12.13 13.69
CA ASP A 60 -2.13 -12.28 15.15
C ASP A 60 -0.89 -11.55 15.72
N ASN A 61 -0.27 -10.67 14.94
CA ASN A 61 0.91 -9.91 15.34
C ASN A 61 0.64 -8.41 15.32
N THR A 62 1.14 -7.70 16.32
CA THR A 62 1.10 -6.24 16.36
C THR A 62 2.40 -5.67 15.84
N TYR A 63 2.30 -4.73 14.91
CA TYR A 63 3.43 -4.04 14.30
C TYR A 63 3.32 -2.53 14.48
N ALA A 64 4.41 -1.88 14.87
CA ALA A 64 4.61 -0.47 14.59
C ALA A 64 5.09 -0.32 13.14
N VAL A 65 4.70 0.75 12.45
CA VAL A 65 4.89 0.89 10.99
C VAL A 65 5.45 2.26 10.64
N GLY A 66 6.33 2.32 9.63
CA GLY A 66 6.92 3.58 9.18
C GLY A 66 7.91 4.15 10.19
N ASP A 67 7.91 5.48 10.36
CA ASP A 67 8.84 6.16 11.28
C ASP A 67 8.72 5.66 12.72
N ASP A 68 7.52 5.30 13.14
CA ASP A 68 7.24 4.77 14.47
C ASP A 68 7.94 3.43 14.75
N ALA A 69 8.22 2.63 13.71
CA ALA A 69 8.99 1.41 13.85
C ALA A 69 10.41 1.71 14.36
N LEU A 70 11.01 2.82 13.93
CA LEU A 70 12.34 3.26 14.35
C LEU A 70 12.37 3.78 15.79
N LEU A 71 11.22 4.27 16.29
CA LEU A 71 11.09 4.72 17.67
C LEU A 71 11.03 3.55 18.64
N VAL A 72 10.28 2.50 18.29
CA VAL A 72 10.05 1.36 19.20
C VAL A 72 11.15 0.31 19.18
N ASN A 73 11.78 0.07 18.02
CA ASN A 73 12.81 -0.96 17.92
C ASN A 73 13.76 -0.67 16.75
N ARG A 74 15.01 -0.32 17.05
CA ARG A 74 16.03 -0.03 16.03
C ARG A 74 16.75 -1.26 15.48
N GLN A 75 16.67 -2.40 16.17
CA GLN A 75 17.46 -3.60 15.84
C GLN A 75 16.60 -4.67 15.13
N GLY A 76 15.34 -4.83 15.53
CA GLY A 76 14.40 -5.82 14.97
C GLY A 76 13.48 -5.26 13.90
N ILE A 77 14.02 -4.48 12.95
CA ILE A 77 13.23 -3.86 11.88
C ILE A 77 13.17 -4.79 10.67
N ASP A 78 11.95 -5.14 10.28
CA ASP A 78 11.70 -5.76 8.99
C ASP A 78 11.72 -4.67 7.91
N ARG A 79 12.57 -4.85 6.89
CA ARG A 79 12.65 -3.95 5.73
C ARG A 79 12.06 -4.64 4.51
N HIS A 80 11.33 -3.90 3.70
CA HIS A 80 10.76 -4.43 2.46
C HIS A 80 11.82 -4.44 1.35
N MET A 81 12.73 -5.42 1.37
CA MET A 81 13.89 -5.52 0.47
C MET A 81 14.00 -6.88 -0.22
N GLY A 82 14.68 -6.92 -1.37
CA GLY A 82 14.97 -8.14 -2.13
C GLY A 82 13.91 -8.51 -3.18
N VAL A 83 14.23 -9.43 -4.08
CA VAL A 83 13.35 -9.80 -5.21
C VAL A 83 12.12 -10.59 -4.74
N ASN A 84 12.27 -11.45 -3.74
CA ASN A 84 11.18 -12.30 -3.22
C ASN A 84 10.15 -11.52 -2.38
N ARG A 85 10.29 -10.20 -2.26
CA ARG A 85 9.35 -9.35 -1.52
C ARG A 85 8.01 -9.21 -2.25
N TYR A 86 8.01 -9.21 -3.59
CA TYR A 86 6.81 -8.94 -4.37
C TYR A 86 5.78 -10.07 -4.25
N GLY A 87 4.57 -9.76 -3.77
CA GLY A 87 3.55 -10.77 -3.46
C GLY A 87 3.75 -11.46 -2.11
N GLY A 88 4.88 -11.26 -1.44
CA GLY A 88 5.14 -11.80 -0.11
C GLY A 88 4.30 -11.14 0.98
N GLU A 89 4.34 -11.74 2.18
CA GLU A 89 3.52 -11.29 3.32
C GLU A 89 3.79 -9.82 3.70
N HIS A 90 5.05 -9.39 3.73
CA HIS A 90 5.38 -7.99 4.06
C HIS A 90 4.83 -7.01 3.00
N HIS A 91 4.84 -7.37 1.73
CA HIS A 91 4.24 -6.54 0.67
C HIS A 91 2.72 -6.43 0.85
N GLN A 92 2.06 -7.55 1.13
CA GLN A 92 0.62 -7.58 1.41
C GLN A 92 0.28 -6.74 2.65
N PHE A 93 1.07 -6.85 3.72
CA PHE A 93 0.91 -6.04 4.94
C PHE A 93 1.00 -4.54 4.64
N LEU A 94 2.05 -4.09 3.96
CA LEU A 94 2.25 -2.66 3.65
C LEU A 94 1.10 -2.13 2.78
N THR A 95 0.64 -2.94 1.83
CA THR A 95 -0.52 -2.61 1.00
C THR A 95 -1.78 -2.48 1.85
N ALA A 96 -2.07 -3.49 2.68
CA ALA A 96 -3.25 -3.49 3.54
C ALA A 96 -3.26 -2.33 4.53
N TYR A 97 -2.12 -2.06 5.16
CA TYR A 97 -1.93 -0.94 6.07
C TYR A 97 -2.17 0.40 5.38
N ALA A 98 -1.60 0.61 4.19
CA ALA A 98 -1.80 1.83 3.42
C ALA A 98 -3.29 2.07 3.10
N LEU A 99 -4.00 1.03 2.62
CA LEU A 99 -5.42 1.12 2.30
C LEU A 99 -6.29 1.35 3.54
N ALA A 100 -5.98 0.70 4.66
CA ALA A 100 -6.68 0.91 5.92
C ALA A 100 -6.51 2.36 6.41
N ARG A 101 -5.30 2.92 6.29
CA ARG A 101 -4.97 4.32 6.62
C ARG A 101 -5.69 5.32 5.72
N LEU A 102 -5.93 4.96 4.45
CA LEU A 102 -6.73 5.76 3.51
C LEU A 102 -8.25 5.68 3.78
N GLY A 103 -8.67 4.74 4.63
CA GLY A 103 -10.04 4.64 5.13
C GLY A 103 -10.82 3.44 4.62
N VAL A 104 -10.18 2.49 3.92
CA VAL A 104 -10.82 1.22 3.56
C VAL A 104 -11.13 0.45 4.85
N LYS A 105 -12.38 0.02 5.00
CA LYS A 105 -12.88 -0.70 6.19
C LYS A 105 -13.48 -2.05 5.84
N SER A 106 -14.24 -2.11 4.74
CA SER A 106 -14.82 -3.34 4.25
C SER A 106 -15.19 -3.27 2.77
N GLY A 107 -15.56 -4.43 2.20
CA GLY A 107 -16.06 -4.55 0.83
C GLY A 107 -15.01 -5.13 -0.11
N SER A 108 -14.84 -4.48 -1.26
CA SER A 108 -13.92 -4.94 -2.30
C SER A 108 -12.99 -3.81 -2.75
N VAL A 109 -11.77 -4.19 -3.13
CA VAL A 109 -10.78 -3.26 -3.68
C VAL A 109 -10.33 -3.78 -5.04
N ASP A 110 -10.43 -2.92 -6.05
CA ASP A 110 -9.74 -3.08 -7.32
C ASP A 110 -8.35 -2.46 -7.17
N LEU A 111 -7.33 -3.32 -7.17
CA LEU A 111 -5.98 -2.98 -6.77
C LEU A 111 -5.05 -2.98 -7.98
N THR A 112 -4.32 -1.88 -8.15
CA THR A 112 -3.18 -1.81 -9.05
C THR A 112 -1.88 -1.81 -8.23
N LEU A 113 -1.00 -2.76 -8.52
CA LEU A 113 0.33 -2.87 -7.93
C LEU A 113 1.40 -2.52 -8.96
N LEU A 114 2.56 -2.10 -8.48
CA LEU A 114 3.73 -1.85 -9.32
C LEU A 114 4.85 -2.85 -9.04
N CYS A 115 5.62 -3.18 -10.07
CA CYS A 115 6.87 -3.92 -9.91
C CYS A 115 7.93 -3.48 -10.94
N PRO A 116 9.22 -3.75 -10.68
CA PRO A 116 10.29 -3.31 -11.57
C PRO A 116 10.16 -3.92 -12.98
N PRO A 117 10.40 -3.14 -14.06
CA PRO A 117 10.23 -3.62 -15.42
C PRO A 117 11.02 -4.89 -15.74
N ALA A 118 12.23 -4.99 -15.20
CA ALA A 118 13.12 -6.14 -15.40
C ALA A 118 12.55 -7.46 -14.87
N MET A 119 11.60 -7.41 -13.93
CA MET A 119 11.02 -8.59 -13.27
C MET A 119 9.51 -8.73 -13.55
N TYR A 120 8.94 -7.89 -14.41
CA TYR A 120 7.50 -7.83 -14.64
C TYR A 120 6.93 -9.16 -15.12
N ASN A 121 7.54 -9.76 -16.15
CA ASN A 121 7.05 -10.99 -16.76
C ASN A 121 7.03 -12.15 -15.77
N ASP A 122 8.02 -12.21 -14.88
CA ASP A 122 8.18 -13.29 -13.90
C ASP A 122 7.29 -13.09 -12.67
N LEU A 123 7.13 -11.85 -12.21
CA LEU A 123 6.44 -11.54 -10.94
C LEU A 123 4.96 -11.21 -11.09
N ARG A 124 4.51 -10.78 -12.28
CA ARG A 124 3.11 -10.36 -12.49
C ARG A 124 2.11 -11.41 -12.02
N LYS A 125 2.24 -12.64 -12.51
CA LYS A 125 1.30 -13.72 -12.18
C LYS A 125 1.39 -14.12 -10.69
N PRO A 126 2.59 -14.41 -10.13
CA PRO A 126 2.72 -14.69 -8.70
C PRO A 126 2.14 -13.60 -7.79
N MET A 127 2.33 -12.33 -8.13
CA MET A 127 1.75 -11.21 -7.37
C MET A 127 0.22 -11.21 -7.42
N ILE A 128 -0.38 -11.33 -8.61
CA ILE A 128 -1.84 -11.39 -8.76
C ILE A 128 -2.41 -12.57 -7.96
N ASP A 129 -1.79 -13.76 -8.10
CA ASP A 129 -2.22 -14.97 -7.41
C ASP A 129 -2.11 -14.80 -5.88
N ALA A 130 -1.04 -14.16 -5.39
CA ALA A 130 -0.84 -13.92 -3.96
C ALA A 130 -1.92 -13.01 -3.35
N TYR A 131 -2.31 -11.94 -4.05
CA TYR A 131 -3.31 -10.99 -3.55
C TYR A 131 -4.75 -11.48 -3.73
N THR A 132 -5.03 -12.29 -4.75
CA THR A 132 -6.38 -12.81 -5.01
C THR A 132 -6.72 -14.04 -4.16
N LYS A 133 -5.72 -14.77 -3.66
CA LYS A 133 -5.92 -16.03 -2.92
C LYS A 133 -6.58 -15.85 -1.55
N GLN A 134 -6.38 -14.70 -0.90
CA GLN A 134 -6.84 -14.48 0.47
C GLN A 134 -7.41 -13.07 0.66
N GLY A 135 -8.42 -12.98 1.52
CA GLY A 135 -8.94 -11.70 1.99
C GLY A 135 -7.96 -10.98 2.90
N VAL A 136 -8.26 -9.73 3.17
CA VAL A 136 -7.49 -8.88 4.06
C VAL A 136 -8.20 -8.75 5.38
N GLU A 137 -7.49 -9.04 6.47
CA GLU A 137 -7.94 -8.82 7.85
C GLU A 137 -6.89 -7.98 8.57
N ILE A 138 -7.23 -6.73 8.92
CA ILE A 138 -6.30 -5.81 9.58
C ILE A 138 -7.03 -4.91 10.58
N SER A 139 -6.39 -4.62 11.72
CA SER A 139 -6.90 -3.62 12.68
C SER A 139 -5.84 -2.56 12.92
N LEU A 140 -6.20 -1.29 12.75
CA LEU A 140 -5.32 -0.17 13.13
C LEU A 140 -5.50 0.18 14.60
N LYS A 141 -4.49 0.82 15.20
CA LYS A 141 -4.62 1.41 16.54
C LYS A 141 -5.87 2.31 16.62
N GLY A 142 -6.74 2.03 17.60
CA GLY A 142 -7.99 2.76 17.82
C GLY A 142 -9.19 2.25 17.02
N ASP A 143 -9.02 1.25 16.14
CA ASP A 143 -10.16 0.59 15.52
C ASP A 143 -10.97 -0.18 16.57
N LYS A 144 -12.30 -0.02 16.52
CA LYS A 144 -13.23 -0.76 17.39
C LYS A 144 -13.62 -2.13 16.82
N LYS A 145 -13.41 -2.34 15.52
CA LYS A 145 -13.77 -3.55 14.77
C LYS A 145 -12.68 -3.86 13.76
N LEU A 146 -12.48 -5.15 13.50
CA LEU A 146 -11.62 -5.65 12.44
C LEU A 146 -12.05 -5.09 11.09
N ARG A 147 -11.09 -4.72 10.24
CA ARG A 147 -11.33 -4.31 8.86
C ARG A 147 -11.11 -5.51 7.96
N GLU A 148 -12.07 -5.74 7.07
CA GLU A 148 -12.15 -6.97 6.28
C GLU A 148 -12.58 -6.68 4.85
N TRP A 149 -11.73 -6.95 3.86
CA TRP A 149 -12.09 -6.76 2.45
C TRP A 149 -11.43 -7.80 1.55
N LEU A 150 -11.92 -7.87 0.30
CA LEU A 150 -11.35 -8.72 -0.74
C LEU A 150 -10.73 -7.89 -1.86
N TYR A 151 -9.70 -8.42 -2.50
CA TYR A 151 -9.20 -7.88 -3.75
C TYR A 151 -9.93 -8.54 -4.92
N ASN A 152 -10.72 -7.78 -5.68
CA ASN A 152 -11.51 -8.34 -6.78
C ASN A 152 -10.69 -8.36 -8.08
N ASN A 153 -10.29 -7.18 -8.55
CA ASN A 153 -9.45 -7.05 -9.73
C ASN A 153 -8.04 -6.60 -9.31
N VAL A 154 -7.09 -7.53 -9.34
CA VAL A 154 -5.67 -7.21 -9.12
C VAL A 154 -4.97 -7.07 -10.45
N SER A 155 -4.39 -5.90 -10.69
CA SER A 155 -3.53 -5.64 -11.83
C SER A 155 -2.11 -5.31 -11.36
N VAL A 156 -1.13 -5.69 -12.16
CA VAL A 156 0.28 -5.33 -11.92
C VAL A 156 0.78 -4.63 -13.16
N LEU A 157 1.44 -3.49 -12.96
CA LEU A 157 2.07 -2.69 -14.02
C LEU A 157 3.57 -2.55 -13.75
N PRO A 158 4.39 -2.43 -14.80
CA PRO A 158 5.78 -2.02 -14.62
C PRO A 158 5.87 -0.62 -14.00
N GLU A 159 6.79 -0.44 -13.06
CA GLU A 159 7.15 0.89 -12.56
C GLU A 159 7.55 1.82 -13.71
N GLY A 160 7.22 3.11 -13.59
CA GLY A 160 7.47 4.12 -14.63
C GLY A 160 6.43 4.15 -15.76
N TYR A 161 5.85 3.01 -16.18
CA TYR A 161 4.81 2.99 -17.22
C TYR A 161 3.54 3.71 -16.77
N ALA A 162 3.10 3.45 -15.53
CA ALA A 162 1.96 4.15 -14.94
C ALA A 162 2.22 5.67 -14.80
N ALA A 163 3.46 6.06 -14.53
CA ALA A 163 3.83 7.48 -14.42
C ALA A 163 3.71 8.20 -15.77
N VAL A 164 4.15 7.57 -16.86
CA VAL A 164 3.96 8.09 -18.23
C VAL A 164 2.47 8.23 -18.54
N GLY A 165 1.66 7.23 -18.17
CA GLY A 165 0.20 7.29 -18.30
C GLY A 165 -0.41 8.52 -17.62
N CYS A 166 0.03 8.87 -16.42
CA CYS A 166 -0.43 10.06 -15.69
C CYS A 166 -0.05 11.41 -16.34
N PHE A 167 0.98 11.44 -17.19
CA PHE A 167 1.29 12.64 -17.98
C PHE A 167 0.47 12.71 -19.27
N ILE A 168 0.21 11.55 -19.88
CA ILE A 168 -0.52 11.44 -21.15
C ILE A 168 -2.02 11.60 -20.95
N LEU A 169 -2.57 11.16 -19.81
CA LEU A 169 -4.00 11.11 -19.53
C LEU A 169 -4.38 12.03 -18.37
N ASP A 170 -5.56 12.64 -18.46
CA ASP A 170 -6.19 13.39 -17.39
C ASP A 170 -7.02 12.47 -16.46
N ALA A 171 -7.66 13.06 -15.46
CA ALA A 171 -8.46 12.33 -14.47
C ALA A 171 -9.67 11.58 -15.07
N ASN A 172 -10.08 11.93 -16.29
CA ASN A 172 -11.18 11.28 -17.02
C ASN A 172 -10.66 10.25 -18.04
N GLY A 173 -9.35 9.98 -18.08
CA GLY A 173 -8.74 9.11 -19.08
C GLY A 173 -8.66 9.74 -20.48
N SER A 174 -8.89 11.05 -20.59
CA SER A 174 -8.73 11.80 -21.85
C SER A 174 -7.29 12.31 -21.97
N LYS A 175 -6.84 12.65 -23.19
CA LYS A 175 -5.47 13.14 -23.39
C LYS A 175 -5.23 14.42 -22.58
N SER A 176 -4.26 14.39 -21.68
CA SER A 176 -3.88 15.52 -20.83
C SER A 176 -3.22 16.64 -21.64
N ALA A 177 -3.41 17.88 -21.21
CA ALA A 177 -2.74 19.04 -21.79
C ALA A 177 -1.20 18.98 -21.65
N LEU A 178 -0.67 18.20 -20.70
CA LEU A 178 0.77 17.97 -20.53
C LEU A 178 1.34 16.99 -21.56
N ALA A 179 0.50 16.16 -22.19
CA ALA A 179 0.93 15.21 -23.21
C ALA A 179 1.60 15.91 -24.40
N ALA A 180 1.17 17.13 -24.74
CA ALA A 180 1.79 17.96 -25.78
C ALA A 180 3.21 18.41 -25.40
N LYS A 181 3.50 18.61 -24.11
CA LYS A 181 4.83 19.01 -23.61
C LYS A 181 5.84 17.87 -23.59
N MET A 182 5.37 16.62 -23.64
CA MET A 182 6.20 15.42 -23.76
C MET A 182 6.49 15.02 -25.21
N ALA A 183 5.94 15.75 -26.20
CA ALA A 183 6.16 15.43 -27.61
C ALA A 183 7.63 15.55 -28.02
N GLY A 184 8.43 16.32 -27.28
CA GLY A 184 9.87 16.50 -27.48
C GLY A 184 10.19 17.11 -28.84
N ASP A 185 10.71 18.34 -28.87
CA ASP A 185 11.45 18.74 -30.06
C ASP A 185 12.68 17.83 -30.15
N VAL A 186 12.75 17.04 -31.22
CA VAL A 186 13.96 16.32 -31.58
C VAL A 186 14.96 17.40 -32.00
N VAL A 187 15.90 17.72 -31.12
CA VAL A 187 17.08 18.50 -31.52
C VAL A 187 17.97 17.54 -32.32
N LEU A 188 17.81 17.58 -33.65
CA LEU A 188 18.76 17.02 -34.61
C LEU A 188 19.93 17.99 -34.82
#